data_AF-A0A160VFU3-F1
#
_entry.id   AF-A0A160VFU3-F1
#
_cell.length_a   1.000
_cell.length_b   1.000
_cell.length_c   1.000
_cell.angle_alpha   90.00
_cell.angle_beta   90.00
_cell.angle_gamma   90.00
#
_symmetry.space_group_name_H-M   'P 1'
#
loop_
_entity.id
_entity.type
_entity.pdbx_description
1 polymer ?
#
loop_
_entity_poly.entity_id
_entity_poly.type
_entity_poly.pdbx_seq_one_letter_code
_entity_poly.pdbx_strand_id
1 'polypeptide(L)'
;MVKDYWADTPQTRREKLMPFFWNTINTKGQLYGNLRKGNVVTLANPYWFSYPGYSEMLVGYVDLSRDSNDRENNPNVTILEYIHNQPGFHGKVAAFCSWDVFDFIINENRSGVQVNSGVEPFKDKYNRPKIRLLNEIMYQIPIPWKSVRYDAITHHYAMDYLDQHKPKLLYIAYDETDEYAHEGKYDQYLMATNRLDKYVAELWNWTQKNNQYKNKTTILITTDHGRGHKTIDAWRNHGSSVAGAEHVWMAVLGPDTPSRGEISDGEPMTSSQIAATIGAFLGFGYSNEKPVGPVMHSMFYDTK
;
A
#
# COMPACT_ATOMS: atom_id res chain seq x y z
N MET A 1 -7.16 1.11 25.53
CA MET A 1 -6.98 0.39 24.25
C MET A 1 -8.16 0.64 23.32
N VAL A 2 -9.28 -0.10 23.31
CA VAL A 2 -10.46 0.31 22.50
C VAL A 2 -11.04 1.66 22.96
N LYS A 3 -11.01 1.92 24.28
CA LYS A 3 -11.44 3.20 24.88
C LYS A 3 -10.70 4.41 24.34
N ASP A 4 -9.45 4.24 23.89
CA ASP A 4 -8.59 5.34 23.45
C ASP A 4 -9.07 5.88 22.09
N TYR A 5 -9.68 5.01 21.29
CA TYR A 5 -10.25 5.33 19.97
C TYR A 5 -11.78 5.49 19.99
N TRP A 6 -12.41 5.29 21.15
CA TRP A 6 -13.86 5.44 21.28
C TRP A 6 -14.28 6.90 21.48
N ALA A 7 -15.42 7.25 20.90
CA ALA A 7 -16.11 8.53 21.04
C ALA A 7 -17.57 8.34 20.64
N ASP A 8 -18.46 9.29 20.97
CA ASP A 8 -19.90 9.11 20.73
C ASP A 8 -20.22 9.06 19.23
N THR A 9 -19.54 9.85 18.40
CA THR A 9 -19.79 9.91 16.96
C THR A 9 -18.79 9.07 16.15
N PRO A 10 -19.21 8.45 15.03
CA PRO A 10 -18.29 7.78 14.10
C PRO A 10 -17.18 8.70 13.57
N GLN A 11 -17.48 9.99 13.37
CA GLN A 11 -16.56 11.01 12.89
C GLN A 11 -15.41 11.22 13.88
N THR A 12 -15.71 11.38 15.17
CA THR A 12 -14.66 11.54 16.17
C THR A 12 -13.87 10.24 16.39
N ARG A 13 -14.51 9.07 16.27
CA ARG A 13 -13.81 7.78 16.37
C ARG A 13 -12.76 7.61 15.27
N ARG A 14 -13.13 7.87 14.01
CA ARG A 14 -12.20 7.71 12.88
C ARG A 14 -11.03 8.70 12.98
N GLU A 15 -11.28 9.94 13.40
CA GLU A 15 -10.23 10.94 13.66
C GLU A 15 -9.28 10.56 14.79
N LYS A 16 -9.78 9.94 15.87
CA LYS A 16 -8.93 9.40 16.95
C LYS A 16 -8.09 8.20 16.47
N LEU A 17 -8.67 7.34 15.64
CA LEU A 17 -8.01 6.12 15.16
C LEU A 17 -6.92 6.41 14.12
N MET A 18 -7.20 7.28 13.15
CA MET A 18 -6.28 7.64 12.06
C MET A 18 -6.19 9.17 11.90
N PRO A 19 -5.55 9.88 12.85
CA PRO A 19 -5.49 11.33 12.84
C PRO A 19 -4.88 11.92 11.56
N PHE A 20 -3.83 11.34 11.00
CA PHE A 20 -3.20 11.86 9.79
C PHE A 20 -4.12 11.70 8.59
N PHE A 21 -4.74 10.53 8.42
CA PHE A 21 -5.70 10.26 7.36
C PHE A 21 -6.87 11.25 7.38
N TRP A 22 -7.55 11.41 8.52
CA TRP A 22 -8.78 12.20 8.60
C TRP A 22 -8.56 13.71 8.77
N ASN A 23 -7.44 14.14 9.35
CA ASN A 23 -7.17 15.58 9.53
C ASN A 23 -6.26 16.16 8.45
N THR A 24 -5.41 15.34 7.82
CA THR A 24 -4.46 15.80 6.79
C THR A 24 -4.85 15.33 5.40
N ILE A 25 -4.99 14.02 5.17
CA ILE A 25 -5.29 13.54 3.80
C ILE A 25 -6.68 14.00 3.37
N ASN A 26 -7.68 13.89 4.25
CA ASN A 26 -9.04 14.39 3.97
C ASN A 26 -9.12 15.90 3.70
N THR A 27 -8.14 16.70 4.10
CA THR A 27 -8.17 18.17 3.92
C THR A 27 -7.19 18.68 2.87
N LYS A 28 -6.25 17.84 2.42
CA LYS A 28 -5.20 18.20 1.46
C LYS A 28 -5.13 17.29 0.25
N GLY A 29 -5.82 16.16 0.28
CA GLY A 29 -5.82 15.13 -0.74
C GLY A 29 -7.24 14.66 -1.04
N GLN A 30 -7.38 13.38 -1.38
CA GLN A 30 -8.64 12.78 -1.76
C GLN A 30 -8.78 11.37 -1.19
N LEU A 31 -10.00 10.99 -0.80
CA LEU A 31 -10.33 9.68 -0.26
C LEU A 31 -11.45 9.04 -1.09
N TYR A 32 -11.29 7.77 -1.44
CA TYR A 32 -12.17 6.99 -2.30
C TYR A 32 -12.55 5.65 -1.65
N GLY A 33 -13.67 5.07 -2.07
CA GLY A 33 -14.17 3.76 -1.62
C GLY A 33 -15.21 3.81 -0.50
N ASN A 34 -15.75 4.99 -0.17
CA ASN A 34 -16.82 5.08 0.82
C ASN A 34 -18.20 4.74 0.20
N LEU A 35 -18.59 3.48 0.35
CA LEU A 35 -19.89 2.96 -0.12
C LEU A 35 -21.10 3.73 0.43
N ARG A 36 -20.99 4.30 1.64
CA ARG A 36 -22.08 5.09 2.25
C ARG A 36 -22.28 6.45 1.58
N LYS A 37 -21.32 6.88 0.75
CA LYS A 37 -21.34 8.11 -0.05
C LYS A 37 -21.45 7.82 -1.54
N GLY A 38 -21.83 6.61 -1.93
CA GLY A 38 -21.95 6.24 -3.34
C GLY A 38 -20.63 6.18 -4.11
N ASN A 39 -19.47 6.20 -3.43
CA ASN A 39 -18.17 6.09 -4.08
C ASN A 39 -17.61 4.67 -3.90
N VAL A 40 -17.42 3.96 -5.02
CA VAL A 40 -17.13 2.52 -5.04
C VAL A 40 -15.73 2.30 -5.63
N VAL A 41 -14.90 1.56 -4.89
CA VAL A 41 -13.63 1.02 -5.38
C VAL A 41 -13.64 -0.47 -5.13
N THR A 42 -13.32 -1.27 -6.15
CA THR A 42 -13.42 -2.73 -6.08
C THR A 42 -12.21 -3.44 -6.67
N LEU A 43 -12.04 -4.70 -6.30
CA LEU A 43 -11.18 -5.63 -7.01
C LEU A 43 -11.88 -6.14 -8.27
N ALA A 44 -11.16 -6.17 -9.39
CA ALA A 44 -11.63 -6.79 -10.62
C ALA A 44 -11.35 -8.31 -10.63
N ASN A 45 -10.32 -8.76 -9.91
CA ASN A 45 -10.03 -10.19 -9.79
C ASN A 45 -11.16 -10.90 -9.02
N PRO A 46 -11.48 -12.17 -9.34
CA PRO A 46 -12.58 -12.89 -8.70
C PRO A 46 -12.20 -13.52 -7.35
N TYR A 47 -10.95 -13.37 -6.91
CA TYR A 47 -10.38 -14.14 -5.81
C TYR A 47 -10.48 -13.41 -4.47
N TRP A 48 -10.25 -12.09 -4.47
CA TRP A 48 -10.39 -11.18 -3.32
C TRP A 48 -9.49 -11.51 -2.12
N PHE A 49 -8.25 -11.89 -2.40
CA PHE A 49 -7.19 -12.06 -1.40
C PHE A 49 -5.82 -11.64 -1.97
N SER A 50 -4.78 -11.79 -1.15
CA SER A 50 -3.49 -11.12 -1.25
C SER A 50 -2.80 -11.14 -2.61
N TYR A 51 -2.15 -12.23 -3.03
CA TYR A 51 -1.37 -12.22 -4.29
C TYR A 51 -2.23 -11.76 -5.48
N PRO A 52 -3.41 -12.33 -5.77
CA PRO A 52 -4.22 -11.84 -6.89
C PRO A 52 -4.53 -10.34 -6.82
N GLY A 53 -4.82 -9.81 -5.62
CA GLY A 53 -5.04 -8.38 -5.39
C GLY A 53 -3.80 -7.53 -5.66
N TYR A 54 -2.63 -7.94 -5.15
CA TYR A 54 -1.37 -7.27 -5.43
C TYR A 54 -0.99 -7.33 -6.92
N SER A 55 -1.18 -8.49 -7.56
CA SER A 55 -0.93 -8.63 -8.99
C SER A 55 -1.84 -7.72 -9.79
N GLU A 56 -3.15 -7.68 -9.50
CA GLU A 56 -4.08 -6.78 -10.18
C GLU A 56 -3.63 -5.32 -10.09
N MET A 57 -3.30 -4.82 -8.89
CA MET A 57 -2.95 -3.41 -8.72
C MET A 57 -1.58 -3.04 -9.30
N LEU A 58 -0.61 -3.95 -9.23
CA LEU A 58 0.76 -3.69 -9.67
C LEU A 58 0.93 -3.93 -11.17
N VAL A 59 0.22 -4.89 -11.75
CA VAL A 59 0.26 -5.19 -13.18
C VAL A 59 -0.70 -4.29 -13.94
N GLY A 60 -1.86 -3.97 -13.35
CA GLY A 60 -2.90 -3.15 -13.95
C GLY A 60 -3.97 -3.93 -14.69
N TYR A 61 -3.99 -5.26 -14.60
CA TYR A 61 -5.07 -6.11 -15.12
C TYR A 61 -5.14 -7.42 -14.31
N VAL A 62 -6.25 -8.15 -14.49
CA VAL A 62 -6.46 -9.45 -13.83
C VAL A 62 -5.76 -10.56 -14.60
N ASP A 63 -4.87 -11.28 -13.92
CA ASP A 63 -4.33 -12.55 -14.39
C ASP A 63 -4.98 -13.70 -13.61
N LEU A 64 -5.86 -14.45 -14.28
CA LEU A 64 -6.57 -15.59 -13.68
C LEU A 64 -5.66 -16.78 -13.35
N SER A 65 -4.40 -16.78 -13.80
CA SER A 65 -3.43 -17.79 -13.36
C SER A 65 -2.80 -17.47 -12.00
N ARG A 66 -3.03 -16.27 -11.46
CA ARG A 66 -2.60 -15.87 -10.12
C ARG A 66 -3.80 -16.04 -9.18
N ASP A 67 -4.03 -17.27 -8.75
CA ASP A 67 -5.18 -17.69 -7.94
C ASP A 67 -4.77 -18.38 -6.61
N SER A 68 -3.54 -18.15 -6.17
CA SER A 68 -3.01 -18.63 -4.89
C SER A 68 -2.00 -17.64 -4.30
N ASN A 69 -1.66 -17.83 -3.02
CA ASN A 69 -0.57 -17.11 -2.33
C ASN A 69 0.76 -17.88 -2.41
N ASP A 70 0.90 -18.77 -3.38
CA ASP A 70 2.11 -19.57 -3.54
C ASP A 70 3.30 -18.70 -3.97
N ARG A 71 4.49 -19.19 -3.65
CA ARG A 71 5.77 -18.56 -3.98
C ARG A 71 6.15 -18.79 -5.44
N GLU A 72 5.31 -18.30 -6.33
CA GLU A 72 5.48 -18.40 -7.76
C GLU A 72 5.71 -17.01 -8.35
N ASN A 73 6.75 -16.83 -9.15
CA ASN A 73 7.04 -15.54 -9.76
C ASN A 73 5.88 -15.05 -10.63
N ASN A 74 5.54 -13.77 -10.48
CA ASN A 74 4.51 -13.14 -11.30
C ASN A 74 4.99 -13.13 -12.77
N PRO A 75 4.28 -13.77 -13.69
CA PRO A 75 4.69 -13.78 -15.09
C PRO A 75 4.58 -12.40 -15.72
N ASN A 76 3.76 -11.51 -15.17
CA ASN A 76 3.48 -10.20 -15.74
C ASN A 76 4.44 -9.13 -15.21
N VAL A 77 4.75 -8.14 -16.04
CA VAL A 77 5.56 -6.97 -15.64
C VAL A 77 4.74 -6.09 -14.72
N THR A 78 5.29 -5.74 -13.56
CA THR A 78 4.66 -4.80 -12.63
C THR A 78 5.00 -3.35 -13.01
N ILE A 79 4.22 -2.38 -12.52
CA ILE A 79 4.53 -0.95 -12.63
C ILE A 79 5.89 -0.62 -12.00
N LEU A 80 6.32 -1.34 -10.96
CA LEU A 80 7.63 -1.16 -10.32
C LEU A 80 8.74 -1.52 -11.30
N GLU A 81 8.64 -2.69 -11.94
CA GLU A 81 9.58 -3.15 -12.97
C GLU A 81 9.56 -2.25 -14.21
N TYR A 82 8.38 -1.87 -14.68
CA TYR A 82 8.23 -0.98 -15.82
C TYR A 82 8.94 0.36 -15.58
N ILE A 83 8.70 0.99 -14.43
CA ILE A 83 9.33 2.26 -14.05
C ILE A 83 10.82 2.08 -13.82
N HIS A 84 11.26 0.97 -13.21
CA HIS A 84 12.68 0.69 -13.01
C HIS A 84 13.47 0.69 -14.33
N ASN A 85 12.85 0.25 -15.42
CA ASN A 85 13.44 0.20 -16.75
C ASN A 85 13.30 1.50 -17.55
N GLN A 86 12.68 2.56 -17.00
CA GLN A 86 12.60 3.85 -17.67
C GLN A 86 13.91 4.65 -17.55
N PRO A 87 14.24 5.51 -18.54
CA PRO A 87 15.40 6.39 -18.48
C PRO A 87 15.45 7.21 -17.19
N GLY A 88 16.54 7.09 -16.44
CA GLY A 88 16.76 7.83 -15.20
C GLY A 88 16.03 7.29 -13.96
N PHE A 89 15.48 6.07 -14.03
CA PHE A 89 14.83 5.38 -12.91
C PHE A 89 15.51 4.06 -12.49
N HIS A 90 16.47 3.57 -13.26
CA HIS A 90 17.28 2.41 -12.88
C HIS A 90 17.96 2.64 -11.52
N GLY A 91 17.81 1.68 -10.60
CA GLY A 91 18.28 1.80 -9.21
C GLY A 91 17.57 2.87 -8.36
N LYS A 92 16.47 3.44 -8.86
CA LYS A 92 15.64 4.45 -8.15
C LYS A 92 14.22 3.96 -7.84
N VAL A 93 13.99 2.65 -7.98
CA VAL A 93 12.75 1.97 -7.58
C VAL A 93 13.10 0.93 -6.53
N ALA A 94 12.34 0.89 -5.44
CA ALA A 94 12.50 -0.11 -4.38
C ALA A 94 11.17 -0.47 -3.72
N ALA A 95 11.11 -1.65 -3.13
CA ALA A 95 9.98 -2.18 -2.39
C ALA A 95 10.42 -2.69 -1.01
N PHE A 96 9.70 -2.31 0.04
CA PHE A 96 9.90 -2.82 1.40
C PHE A 96 8.58 -3.40 1.91
N CYS A 97 8.55 -4.70 2.15
CA CYS A 97 7.32 -5.43 2.39
C CYS A 97 7.41 -6.23 3.69
N SER A 98 6.33 -6.33 4.43
CA SER A 98 6.30 -7.11 5.67
C SER A 98 6.18 -8.61 5.41
N TRP A 99 5.56 -9.02 4.30
CA TRP A 99 5.33 -10.41 3.91
C TRP A 99 6.32 -10.89 2.83
N ASP A 100 6.82 -12.13 2.92
CA ASP A 100 7.89 -12.64 2.05
C ASP A 100 7.47 -13.01 0.61
N VAL A 101 6.17 -13.16 0.35
CA VAL A 101 5.71 -13.50 -1.01
C VAL A 101 5.88 -12.34 -2.00
N PHE A 102 6.19 -11.13 -1.50
CA PHE A 102 6.48 -9.97 -2.35
C PHE A 102 7.70 -10.14 -3.28
N ASP A 103 8.66 -10.98 -2.93
CA ASP A 103 9.79 -11.34 -3.81
C ASP A 103 9.27 -11.93 -5.13
N PHE A 104 8.20 -12.72 -5.05
CA PHE A 104 7.57 -13.41 -6.15
C PHE A 104 6.53 -12.54 -6.87
N ILE A 105 5.73 -11.78 -6.11
CA ILE A 105 4.72 -10.84 -6.66
C ILE A 105 5.39 -9.78 -7.55
N ILE A 106 6.51 -9.23 -7.09
CA ILE A 106 7.28 -8.21 -7.83
C ILE A 106 8.23 -8.88 -8.84
N ASN A 107 8.53 -10.17 -8.63
CA ASN A 107 9.51 -10.93 -9.39
C ASN A 107 10.89 -10.26 -9.32
N GLU A 108 11.49 -10.24 -8.13
CA GLU A 108 12.75 -9.53 -7.84
C GLU A 108 13.88 -9.91 -8.81
N ASN A 109 13.97 -11.19 -9.19
CA ASN A 109 15.04 -11.71 -10.04
C ASN A 109 14.93 -11.17 -11.47
N ARG A 110 13.74 -11.18 -12.07
CA ARG A 110 13.54 -10.61 -13.41
C ARG A 110 13.58 -9.08 -13.37
N SER A 111 12.92 -8.48 -12.40
CA SER A 111 12.68 -7.03 -12.39
C SER A 111 13.94 -6.21 -12.09
N GLY A 112 14.90 -6.77 -11.34
CA GLY A 112 16.07 -6.03 -10.85
C GLY A 112 15.73 -4.94 -9.83
N VAL A 113 14.47 -4.85 -9.40
CA VAL A 113 14.02 -3.93 -8.36
C VAL A 113 14.59 -4.38 -7.02
N GLN A 114 15.06 -3.44 -6.20
CA GLN A 114 15.39 -3.75 -4.81
C GLN A 114 14.10 -4.11 -4.08
N VAL A 115 13.89 -5.39 -3.81
CA VAL A 115 12.84 -5.87 -2.91
C VAL A 115 13.49 -6.19 -1.57
N ASN A 116 12.82 -5.82 -0.48
CA ASN A 116 13.16 -6.34 0.83
C ASN A 116 11.90 -6.79 1.57
N SER A 117 11.74 -8.09 1.79
CA SER A 117 10.48 -8.68 2.22
C SER A 117 10.62 -9.66 3.40
N GLY A 118 9.51 -9.86 4.13
CA GLY A 118 9.46 -10.85 5.20
C GLY A 118 10.56 -10.71 6.24
N VAL A 119 11.07 -11.85 6.71
CA VAL A 119 12.12 -11.94 7.74
C VAL A 119 13.53 -11.88 7.17
N GLU A 120 13.72 -11.43 5.94
CA GLU A 120 15.06 -11.33 5.38
C GLU A 120 15.79 -10.06 5.90
N PRO A 121 17.09 -10.15 6.18
CA PRO A 121 17.85 -9.00 6.65
C PRO A 121 18.09 -8.02 5.50
N PHE A 122 17.88 -6.72 5.75
CA PHE A 122 18.20 -5.71 4.76
C PHE A 122 19.72 -5.49 4.71
N LYS A 123 20.31 -5.76 3.54
CA LYS A 123 21.74 -5.62 3.30
C LYS A 123 22.01 -4.43 2.37
N ASP A 124 22.40 -3.31 2.95
CA ASP A 124 22.89 -2.15 2.19
C ASP A 124 24.42 -2.12 2.14
N LYS A 125 24.99 -1.57 1.07
CA LYS A 125 26.44 -1.41 0.84
C LYS A 125 27.15 -0.77 2.02
N TYR A 126 26.48 0.14 2.71
CA TYR A 126 27.06 0.94 3.79
C TYR A 126 27.00 0.29 5.17
N ASN A 127 26.34 -0.87 5.31
CA ASN A 127 26.22 -1.65 6.56
C ASN A 127 26.03 -0.77 7.82
N ARG A 128 25.09 0.18 7.75
CA ARG A 128 24.92 1.24 8.76
C ARG A 128 24.55 0.67 10.14
N PRO A 129 24.98 1.30 11.25
CA PRO A 129 24.67 0.83 12.61
C PRO A 129 23.17 0.62 12.87
N LYS A 130 22.31 1.52 12.37
CA LYS A 130 20.85 1.39 12.48
C LYS A 130 20.34 0.11 11.81
N ILE A 131 20.76 -0.16 10.58
CA ILE A 131 20.37 -1.36 9.83
C ILE A 131 20.90 -2.64 10.50
N ARG A 132 22.12 -2.62 11.01
CA ARG A 132 22.66 -3.76 11.78
C ARG A 132 21.82 -4.06 13.01
N LEU A 133 21.47 -3.03 13.78
CA LEU A 133 20.63 -3.20 14.96
C LEU A 133 19.24 -3.72 14.57
N LEU A 134 18.62 -3.17 13.53
CA LEU A 134 17.31 -3.65 13.04
C LEU A 134 17.36 -5.11 12.59
N ASN A 135 18.39 -5.49 11.82
CA ASN A 135 18.62 -6.88 11.42
C ASN A 135 18.80 -7.79 12.63
N GLU A 136 19.51 -7.33 13.67
CA GLU A 136 19.73 -8.10 14.90
C GLU A 136 18.43 -8.26 15.70
N ILE A 137 17.73 -7.16 16.01
CA ILE A 137 16.54 -7.21 16.87
C ILE A 137 15.39 -7.97 16.21
N MET A 138 15.29 -7.97 14.87
CA MET A 138 14.26 -8.71 14.14
C MET A 138 14.30 -10.21 14.44
N TYR A 139 15.49 -10.78 14.70
CA TYR A 139 15.65 -12.19 15.11
C TYR A 139 15.67 -12.39 16.63
N GLN A 140 15.70 -11.31 17.42
CA GLN A 140 15.63 -11.37 18.90
C GLN A 140 14.20 -11.23 19.43
N ILE A 141 13.28 -10.73 18.59
CA ILE A 141 11.84 -10.71 18.88
C ILE A 141 11.16 -11.93 18.26
N PRO A 142 9.98 -12.36 18.77
CA PRO A 142 9.22 -13.43 18.13
C PRO A 142 8.93 -13.08 16.67
N ILE A 143 9.22 -14.01 15.76
CA ILE A 143 8.80 -13.91 14.36
C ILE A 143 7.29 -14.16 14.33
N PRO A 144 6.47 -13.14 14.00
CA PRO A 144 5.04 -13.33 13.95
C PRO A 144 4.65 -14.03 12.64
N TRP A 145 3.46 -14.64 12.61
CA TRP A 145 2.78 -15.13 11.39
C TRP A 145 3.64 -15.86 10.34
N LYS A 146 4.60 -16.67 10.82
CA LYS A 146 5.58 -17.49 10.05
C LYS A 146 6.53 -16.72 9.14
N SER A 147 6.02 -15.95 8.18
CA SER A 147 6.81 -15.28 7.15
C SER A 147 6.59 -13.78 7.04
N VAL A 148 5.83 -13.22 7.97
CA VAL A 148 5.58 -11.78 8.09
C VAL A 148 6.46 -11.21 9.19
N ARG A 149 7.11 -10.08 8.95
CA ARG A 149 7.79 -9.29 9.99
C ARG A 149 6.89 -8.18 10.51
N TYR A 150 7.18 -7.67 11.71
CA TYR A 150 6.51 -6.48 12.22
C TYR A 150 6.73 -5.26 11.31
N ASP A 151 5.66 -4.52 11.04
CA ASP A 151 5.65 -3.33 10.18
C ASP A 151 6.66 -2.26 10.63
N ALA A 152 7.00 -2.21 11.93
CA ALA A 152 8.03 -1.32 12.45
C ALA A 152 9.41 -1.54 11.79
N ILE A 153 9.78 -2.80 11.53
CA ILE A 153 11.04 -3.13 10.86
C ILE A 153 10.97 -2.71 9.39
N THR A 154 9.88 -3.07 8.69
CA THR A 154 9.61 -2.65 7.30
C THR A 154 9.69 -1.14 7.15
N HIS A 155 9.00 -0.40 8.02
CA HIS A 155 8.95 1.05 8.01
C HIS A 155 10.35 1.66 8.18
N HIS A 156 11.12 1.19 9.17
CA HIS A 156 12.44 1.74 9.42
C HIS A 156 13.47 1.40 8.36
N TYR A 157 13.36 0.24 7.69
CA TYR A 157 14.15 -0.06 6.49
C TYR A 157 13.78 0.86 5.34
N ALA A 158 12.49 1.05 5.07
CA ALA A 158 12.02 1.95 4.02
C ALA A 158 12.48 3.41 4.25
N MET A 159 12.37 3.92 5.48
CA MET A 159 12.83 5.26 5.85
C MET A 159 14.34 5.43 5.72
N ASP A 160 15.11 4.42 6.13
CA ASP A 160 16.57 4.43 5.99
C ASP A 160 16.97 4.37 4.50
N TYR A 161 16.30 3.57 3.67
CA TYR A 161 16.52 3.55 2.23
C TYR A 161 16.12 4.88 1.56
N LEU A 162 14.98 5.45 1.93
CA LEU A 162 14.47 6.72 1.42
C LEU A 162 15.48 7.86 1.63
N ASP A 163 16.05 7.95 2.83
CA ASP A 163 17.04 8.97 3.18
C ASP A 163 18.34 8.83 2.38
N GLN A 164 18.76 7.59 2.14
CA GLN A 164 20.13 7.28 1.71
C GLN A 164 20.24 7.13 0.20
N HIS A 165 19.25 6.46 -0.42
CA HIS A 165 19.26 6.14 -1.85
C HIS A 165 18.39 7.09 -2.67
N LYS A 166 17.49 7.79 -2.00
CA LYS A 166 16.59 8.78 -2.60
C LYS A 166 15.87 8.22 -3.84
N PRO A 167 15.04 7.16 -3.66
CA PRO A 167 14.25 6.58 -4.75
C PRO A 167 13.28 7.61 -5.33
N LYS A 168 12.88 7.39 -6.58
CA LYS A 168 11.81 8.13 -7.26
C LYS A 168 10.46 7.40 -7.17
N LEU A 169 10.49 6.08 -6.96
CA LEU A 169 9.32 5.27 -6.65
C LEU A 169 9.68 4.33 -5.50
N LEU A 170 8.91 4.40 -4.41
CA LEU A 170 9.08 3.57 -3.22
C LEU A 170 7.75 2.89 -2.92
N TYR A 171 7.73 1.57 -2.98
CA TYR A 171 6.59 0.75 -2.60
C TYR A 171 6.80 0.23 -1.18
N ILE A 172 5.78 0.34 -0.33
CA ILE A 172 5.83 -0.16 1.04
C ILE A 172 4.55 -0.96 1.30
N ALA A 173 4.69 -2.24 1.65
CA ALA A 173 3.57 -3.10 2.01
C ALA A 173 3.64 -3.47 3.49
N TYR A 174 2.63 -3.01 4.23
CA TYR A 174 2.41 -3.31 5.64
C TYR A 174 1.36 -4.41 5.79
N ASP A 175 1.39 -5.15 6.89
CA ASP A 175 0.62 -6.40 7.00
C ASP A 175 -0.01 -6.65 8.39
N GLU A 176 0.41 -5.92 9.45
CA GLU A 176 -0.06 -6.21 10.82
C GLU A 176 -1.60 -6.15 10.94
N THR A 177 -2.27 -5.25 10.21
CA THR A 177 -3.73 -5.17 10.23
C THR A 177 -4.39 -6.42 9.64
N ASP A 178 -3.79 -7.05 8.65
CA ASP A 178 -4.35 -8.27 8.06
C ASP A 178 -4.30 -9.43 9.05
N GLU A 179 -3.12 -9.62 9.62
CA GLU A 179 -2.84 -10.72 10.54
C GLU A 179 -3.63 -10.61 11.86
N TYR A 180 -3.70 -9.43 12.48
CA TYR A 180 -4.51 -9.25 13.68
C TYR A 180 -6.00 -9.43 13.42
N ALA A 181 -6.47 -9.14 12.20
CA ALA A 181 -7.85 -9.41 11.82
C ALA A 181 -8.09 -10.92 11.67
N HIS A 182 -7.19 -11.68 11.04
CA HIS A 182 -7.31 -13.15 11.00
C HIS A 182 -7.38 -13.78 12.41
N GLU A 183 -6.55 -13.30 13.33
CA GLU A 183 -6.56 -13.75 14.72
C GLU A 183 -7.78 -13.30 15.52
N GLY A 184 -8.60 -12.37 15.00
CA GLY A 184 -9.74 -11.81 15.72
C GLY A 184 -9.34 -10.84 16.84
N LYS A 185 -8.10 -10.35 16.86
CA LYS A 185 -7.56 -9.43 17.87
C LYS A 185 -7.89 -7.98 17.52
N TYR A 186 -9.16 -7.62 17.69
CA TYR A 186 -9.67 -6.31 17.28
C TYR A 186 -8.97 -5.12 17.96
N ASP A 187 -8.55 -5.26 19.22
CA ASP A 187 -7.79 -4.23 19.91
C ASP A 187 -6.40 -4.01 19.27
N GLN A 188 -5.69 -5.09 18.93
CA GLN A 188 -4.41 -5.03 18.23
C GLN A 188 -4.57 -4.49 16.80
N TYR A 189 -5.65 -4.86 16.11
CA TYR A 189 -6.00 -4.29 14.80
C TYR A 189 -6.12 -2.76 14.84
N LEU A 190 -6.81 -2.20 15.85
CA LEU A 190 -6.92 -0.76 16.02
C LEU A 190 -5.58 -0.09 16.33
N MET A 191 -4.74 -0.75 17.14
CA MET A 191 -3.39 -0.25 17.43
C MET A 191 -2.49 -0.25 16.20
N ALA A 192 -2.50 -1.34 15.42
CA ALA A 192 -1.77 -1.46 14.17
C ALA A 192 -2.25 -0.41 13.16
N THR A 193 -3.57 -0.21 13.04
CA THR A 193 -4.16 0.83 12.19
C THR A 193 -3.66 2.23 12.58
N ASN A 194 -3.67 2.57 13.88
CA ASN A 194 -3.16 3.85 14.36
C ASN A 194 -1.64 4.01 14.16
N ARG A 195 -0.89 2.92 14.25
CA ARG A 195 0.56 2.90 14.01
C ARG A 195 0.89 3.11 12.52
N LEU A 196 0.16 2.43 11.63
CA LEU A 196 0.26 2.63 10.19
C LEU A 196 -0.05 4.08 9.80
N ASP A 197 -1.10 4.67 10.37
CA ASP A 197 -1.41 6.10 10.17
C ASP A 197 -0.24 7.02 10.55
N LYS A 198 0.47 6.71 11.64
CA LYS A 198 1.69 7.43 12.05
C LYS A 198 2.86 7.22 11.09
N TYR A 199 3.05 6.01 10.56
CA TYR A 199 4.08 5.72 9.56
C TYR A 199 3.86 6.51 8.28
N VAL A 200 2.61 6.58 7.81
CA VAL A 200 2.25 7.40 6.65
C VAL A 200 2.50 8.89 6.95
N ALA A 201 2.13 9.35 8.15
CA ALA A 201 2.40 10.72 8.58
C ALA A 201 3.90 11.04 8.61
N GLU A 202 4.73 10.11 9.09
CA GLU A 202 6.19 10.24 9.12
C GLU A 202 6.77 10.35 7.71
N LEU A 203 6.37 9.46 6.79
CA LEU A 203 6.77 9.51 5.37
C LEU A 203 6.41 10.85 4.73
N TRP A 204 5.16 11.30 4.90
CA TRP A 204 4.73 12.59 4.37
C TRP A 204 5.53 13.75 4.97
N ASN A 205 5.67 13.80 6.29
CA ASN A 205 6.40 14.88 6.95
C ASN A 205 7.88 14.90 6.57
N TRP A 206 8.50 13.73 6.36
CA TRP A 206 9.87 13.62 5.89
C TRP A 206 10.00 14.19 4.47
N THR A 207 9.10 13.80 3.55
CA THR A 207 9.14 14.29 2.15
C THR A 207 8.96 15.81 2.09
N GLN A 208 8.07 16.37 2.91
CA GLN A 208 7.85 17.82 2.97
C GLN A 208 9.00 18.62 3.63
N LYS A 209 9.85 17.97 4.44
CA LYS A 209 11.06 18.58 5.02
C LYS A 209 12.27 18.49 4.10
N ASN A 210 12.27 17.55 3.15
CA ASN A 210 13.39 17.32 2.26
C ASN A 210 13.25 18.13 0.96
N ASN A 211 14.22 18.99 0.64
CA ASN A 211 14.19 19.87 -0.53
C ASN A 211 14.06 19.13 -1.87
N GLN A 212 14.50 17.87 -1.96
CA GLN A 212 14.36 17.08 -3.18
C GLN A 212 12.93 16.58 -3.41
N TYR A 213 12.16 16.37 -2.33
CA TYR A 213 10.85 15.71 -2.36
C TYR A 213 9.67 16.64 -2.07
N LYS A 214 9.92 17.74 -1.36
CA LYS A 214 8.91 18.71 -0.97
C LYS A 214 8.17 19.22 -2.20
N ASN A 215 6.83 19.17 -2.14
CA ASN A 215 5.94 19.55 -3.23
C ASN A 215 6.23 18.84 -4.58
N LYS A 216 6.85 17.66 -4.54
CA LYS A 216 7.20 16.82 -5.71
C LYS A 216 6.89 15.34 -5.49
N THR A 217 6.21 15.02 -4.39
CA THR A 217 5.94 13.64 -3.98
C THR A 217 4.46 13.42 -3.82
N THR A 218 3.96 12.36 -4.43
CA THR A 218 2.62 11.84 -4.23
C THR A 218 2.69 10.57 -3.39
N ILE A 219 1.81 10.46 -2.40
CA ILE A 219 1.57 9.25 -1.63
C ILE A 219 0.18 8.73 -2.04
N LEU A 220 0.15 7.51 -2.56
CA LEU A 220 -1.06 6.73 -2.84
C LEU A 220 -1.11 5.56 -1.84
N ILE A 221 -2.26 5.37 -1.20
CA ILE A 221 -2.48 4.37 -0.15
C ILE A 221 -3.72 3.58 -0.53
N THR A 222 -3.67 2.27 -0.39
CA THR A 222 -4.81 1.38 -0.67
C THR A 222 -4.60 0.02 0.00
N THR A 223 -5.53 -0.91 -0.23
CA THR A 223 -5.47 -2.29 0.23
C THR A 223 -5.55 -3.23 -0.97
N ASP A 224 -4.94 -4.40 -0.85
CA ASP A 224 -5.00 -5.51 -1.81
C ASP A 224 -6.33 -6.25 -1.80
N HIS A 225 -7.03 -6.24 -0.68
CA HIS A 225 -8.40 -6.73 -0.60
C HIS A 225 -9.21 -6.05 0.51
N GLY A 226 -10.51 -6.31 0.47
CA GLY A 226 -11.46 -5.96 1.51
C GLY A 226 -11.63 -7.07 2.54
N ARG A 227 -12.63 -6.89 3.41
CA ARG A 227 -13.03 -7.85 4.44
C ARG A 227 -14.56 -7.87 4.56
N GLY A 228 -15.10 -8.96 5.07
CA GLY A 228 -16.53 -9.02 5.38
C GLY A 228 -16.91 -8.03 6.49
N HIS A 229 -18.15 -7.55 6.49
CA HIS A 229 -18.60 -6.55 7.48
C HIS A 229 -19.86 -6.97 8.26
N LYS A 230 -20.49 -8.10 7.90
CA LYS A 230 -21.78 -8.51 8.47
C LYS A 230 -21.64 -9.20 9.83
N THR A 231 -20.59 -9.98 10.04
CA THR A 231 -20.31 -10.69 11.29
C THR A 231 -18.84 -10.53 11.66
N ILE A 232 -18.51 -10.77 12.94
CA ILE A 232 -17.11 -10.77 13.37
C ILE A 232 -16.30 -11.81 12.60
N ASP A 233 -16.87 -12.98 12.31
CA ASP A 233 -16.22 -14.02 11.53
C ASP A 233 -15.97 -13.58 10.09
N ALA A 234 -16.95 -12.92 9.45
CA ALA A 234 -16.77 -12.36 8.12
C ALA A 234 -15.68 -11.27 8.09
N TRP A 235 -15.57 -10.45 9.14
CA TRP A 235 -14.51 -9.44 9.27
C TRP A 235 -13.11 -10.06 9.39
N ARG A 236 -13.00 -11.22 10.06
CA ARG A 236 -11.73 -11.95 10.18
C ARG A 236 -11.27 -12.60 8.88
N ASN A 237 -12.14 -12.65 7.87
CA ASN A 237 -11.88 -13.36 6.62
C ASN A 237 -12.00 -12.44 5.40
N HIS A 238 -11.51 -12.96 4.28
CA HIS A 238 -11.59 -12.38 2.95
C HIS A 238 -11.70 -13.52 1.93
N GLY A 239 -11.67 -13.20 0.64
CA GLY A 239 -11.85 -14.17 -0.44
C GLY A 239 -13.24 -14.18 -1.06
N SER A 240 -13.37 -14.86 -2.19
CA SER A 240 -14.59 -14.92 -3.03
C SER A 240 -15.86 -15.37 -2.30
N SER A 241 -15.73 -16.13 -1.21
CA SER A 241 -16.85 -16.55 -0.36
C SER A 241 -17.29 -15.52 0.68
N VAL A 242 -16.56 -14.41 0.84
CA VAL A 242 -16.80 -13.39 1.88
C VAL A 242 -17.41 -12.15 1.25
N ALA A 243 -18.72 -11.97 1.45
CA ALA A 243 -19.44 -10.82 0.92
C ALA A 243 -18.85 -9.49 1.41
N GLY A 244 -18.47 -8.62 0.47
CA GLY A 244 -17.86 -7.32 0.71
C GLY A 244 -16.33 -7.33 0.68
N ALA A 245 -15.68 -8.48 0.54
CA ALA A 245 -14.22 -8.57 0.43
C ALA A 245 -13.68 -8.00 -0.90
N GLU A 246 -14.54 -7.81 -1.90
CA GLU A 246 -14.22 -7.12 -3.15
C GLU A 246 -14.01 -5.61 -2.96
N HIS A 247 -14.56 -5.01 -1.90
CA HIS A 247 -14.53 -3.56 -1.70
C HIS A 247 -13.25 -3.11 -1.00
N VAL A 248 -12.55 -2.17 -1.63
CA VAL A 248 -11.32 -1.56 -1.11
C VAL A 248 -11.48 -0.05 -1.03
N TRP A 249 -10.46 0.64 -0.54
CA TRP A 249 -10.42 2.10 -0.48
C TRP A 249 -9.10 2.61 -1.00
N MET A 250 -9.08 3.88 -1.42
CA MET A 250 -7.86 4.56 -1.83
C MET A 250 -7.77 5.93 -1.20
N ALA A 251 -6.55 6.36 -0.90
CA ALA A 251 -6.26 7.70 -0.46
C ALA A 251 -5.05 8.23 -1.22
N VAL A 252 -5.11 9.49 -1.65
CA VAL A 252 -4.04 10.12 -2.41
C VAL A 252 -3.77 11.53 -1.91
N LEU A 253 -2.49 11.88 -1.79
CA LEU A 253 -2.01 13.19 -1.35
C LEU A 253 -0.73 13.53 -2.11
N GLY A 254 -0.68 14.69 -2.77
CA GLY A 254 0.48 15.09 -3.56
C GLY A 254 0.28 16.45 -4.23
N PRO A 255 1.32 17.00 -4.88
CA PRO A 255 1.25 18.30 -5.55
C PRO A 255 0.30 18.31 -6.75
N ASP A 256 0.10 17.17 -7.41
CA ASP A 256 -0.75 17.05 -8.60
C ASP A 256 -2.20 16.71 -8.24
N THR A 257 -2.49 16.51 -6.95
CA THR A 257 -3.80 16.07 -6.47
C THR A 257 -4.60 17.25 -5.88
N PRO A 258 -5.75 17.61 -6.47
CA PRO A 258 -6.63 18.63 -5.90
C PRO A 258 -7.14 18.22 -4.52
N SER A 259 -7.15 19.16 -3.57
CA SER A 259 -7.76 18.91 -2.27
C SER A 259 -9.29 18.91 -2.36
N ARG A 260 -9.87 17.71 -2.42
CA ARG A 260 -11.33 17.49 -2.46
C ARG A 260 -11.84 16.69 -1.26
N GLY A 261 -10.93 16.11 -0.48
CA GLY A 261 -11.26 15.28 0.67
C GLY A 261 -12.00 14.00 0.30
N GLU A 262 -12.92 13.59 1.16
CA GLU A 262 -13.71 12.38 0.95
C GLU A 262 -14.73 12.55 -0.19
N ILE A 263 -14.48 11.85 -1.30
CA ILE A 263 -15.26 11.93 -2.54
C ILE A 263 -16.62 11.24 -2.35
N SER A 264 -17.68 11.90 -2.84
CA SER A 264 -19.04 11.35 -2.95
C SER A 264 -19.39 11.15 -4.42
N ASP A 265 -20.26 10.18 -4.71
CA ASP A 265 -20.94 9.99 -6.01
C ASP A 265 -20.02 10.09 -7.25
N GLY A 266 -19.02 9.21 -7.32
CA GLY A 266 -18.04 9.16 -8.42
C GLY A 266 -18.15 7.89 -9.26
N GLU A 267 -17.52 7.91 -10.43
CA GLU A 267 -17.42 6.72 -11.28
C GLU A 267 -16.80 5.55 -10.51
N PRO A 268 -17.35 4.33 -10.64
CA PRO A 268 -16.77 3.14 -10.03
C PRO A 268 -15.32 2.94 -10.48
N MET A 269 -14.45 2.63 -9.51
CA MET A 269 -13.04 2.37 -9.77
C MET A 269 -12.67 0.93 -9.46
N THR A 270 -11.56 0.48 -10.06
CA THR A 270 -10.97 -0.83 -9.77
C THR A 270 -9.50 -0.73 -9.42
N SER A 271 -8.99 -1.67 -8.62
CA SER A 271 -7.56 -1.74 -8.28
C SER A 271 -6.65 -1.88 -9.52
N SER A 272 -7.15 -2.47 -10.61
CA SER A 272 -6.45 -2.52 -11.90
C SER A 272 -6.03 -1.15 -12.46
N GLN A 273 -6.64 -0.05 -12.01
CA GLN A 273 -6.30 1.31 -12.45
C GLN A 273 -5.08 1.91 -11.74
N ILE A 274 -4.60 1.27 -10.66
CA ILE A 274 -3.50 1.79 -9.83
C ILE A 274 -2.21 1.90 -10.63
N ALA A 275 -1.82 0.85 -11.36
CA ALA A 275 -0.57 0.81 -12.12
C ALA A 275 -0.46 1.98 -13.11
N ALA A 276 -1.50 2.19 -13.94
CA ALA A 276 -1.51 3.29 -14.89
C ALA A 276 -1.50 4.67 -14.21
N THR A 277 -2.20 4.78 -13.08
CA THR A 277 -2.24 6.02 -12.29
C THR A 277 -0.89 6.37 -11.66
N ILE A 278 -0.15 5.38 -11.15
CA ILE A 278 1.24 5.57 -10.67
C ILE A 278 2.15 6.03 -11.81
N GLY A 279 2.03 5.41 -13.00
CA GLY A 279 2.76 5.84 -14.19
C GLY A 279 2.50 7.31 -14.51
N ALA A 280 1.23 7.71 -14.53
CA ALA A 280 0.81 9.09 -14.80
C ALA A 280 1.38 10.10 -13.78
N PHE A 281 1.37 9.78 -12.47
CA PHE A 281 2.01 10.65 -11.46
C PHE A 281 3.52 10.84 -11.68
N LEU A 282 4.19 9.86 -12.29
CA LEU A 282 5.61 9.94 -12.63
C LEU A 282 5.87 10.53 -14.02
N GLY A 283 4.82 10.91 -14.76
CA GLY A 283 4.91 11.46 -16.11
C GLY A 283 5.14 10.41 -17.20
N PHE A 284 4.81 9.13 -16.93
CA PHE A 284 4.92 8.04 -17.90
C PHE A 284 3.53 7.53 -18.31
N GLY A 285 3.37 7.25 -19.60
CA GLY A 285 2.30 6.36 -20.05
C GLY A 285 2.66 4.93 -19.71
N TYR A 286 1.80 4.22 -19.00
CA TYR A 286 2.00 2.82 -18.66
C TYR A 286 1.17 1.93 -19.57
N SER A 287 1.80 0.90 -20.13
CA SER A 287 1.15 -0.15 -20.91
C SER A 287 1.79 -1.50 -20.60
N ASN A 288 1.07 -2.56 -20.93
CA ASN A 288 1.49 -3.93 -20.69
C ASN A 288 1.00 -4.81 -21.85
N GLU A 289 1.31 -6.11 -21.84
CA GLU A 289 0.92 -7.05 -22.91
C GLU A 289 -0.61 -7.14 -23.11
N LYS A 290 -1.36 -6.94 -22.02
CA LYS A 290 -2.82 -6.86 -22.01
C LYS A 290 -3.26 -5.42 -21.68
N PRO A 291 -4.48 -5.02 -22.11
CA PRO A 291 -5.05 -3.73 -21.71
C PRO A 291 -5.09 -3.59 -20.20
N VAL A 292 -4.51 -2.48 -19.71
CA VAL A 292 -4.50 -2.13 -18.28
C VAL A 292 -5.70 -1.24 -17.95
N GLY A 293 -6.07 -1.20 -16.67
CA GLY A 293 -7.06 -0.26 -16.15
C GLY A 293 -6.66 1.19 -16.48
N PRO A 294 -7.61 2.06 -16.89
CA PRO A 294 -7.29 3.43 -17.28
C PRO A 294 -6.88 4.29 -16.07
N VAL A 295 -6.14 5.36 -16.33
CA VAL A 295 -5.73 6.35 -15.32
C VAL A 295 -6.96 6.91 -14.59
N MET A 296 -6.88 7.00 -13.26
CA MET A 296 -7.89 7.65 -12.43
C MET A 296 -7.75 9.17 -12.52
N HIS A 297 -8.22 9.76 -13.62
CA HIS A 297 -8.07 11.20 -13.90
C HIS A 297 -8.62 12.12 -12.79
N SER A 298 -9.61 11.68 -12.01
CA SER A 298 -10.12 12.45 -10.87
C SER A 298 -9.08 12.71 -9.78
N MET A 299 -8.00 11.92 -9.71
CA MET A 299 -6.90 12.12 -8.77
C MET A 299 -5.96 13.27 -9.15
N PHE A 300 -6.10 13.82 -10.35
CA PHE A 300 -5.29 14.91 -10.90
C PHE A 300 -6.09 16.21 -10.96
N TYR A 301 -5.39 17.33 -11.10
CA TYR A 301 -6.02 18.55 -11.62
C TYR A 301 -6.49 18.29 -13.05
N ASP A 302 -7.63 18.88 -13.43
CA ASP A 302 -8.09 18.82 -14.81
C ASP A 302 -6.99 19.40 -15.71
N THR A 303 -6.36 18.54 -16.50
CA THR A 303 -5.41 18.97 -17.53
C THR A 303 -6.23 19.67 -18.61
N LYS A 304 -6.07 20.99 -18.71
CA LYS A 304 -6.54 21.74 -19.89
C LYS A 304 -5.79 21.31 -21.14
#